data_AF-A0A7V0IS38-F1
#
_entry.id   AF-A0A7V0IS38-F1
#
_cell.length_a   1.000
_cell.length_b   1.000
_cell.length_c   1.000
_cell.angle_alpha   90.00
_cell.angle_beta   90.00
_cell.angle_gamma   90.00
#
_symmetry.space_group_name_H-M   'P 1'
#
loop_
_entity.id
_entity.type
_entity.pdbx_description
1 polymer ?
#
loop_
_entity_poly.entity_id
_entity_poly.type
_entity_poly.pdbx_seq_one_letter_code
_entity_poly.pdbx_strand_id
1 'polypeptide(L)' 'MTTYRTHYSTELGLDNLGESVTLAGWVVRPRDHGGVVFFELRDMSGLMQVVV' A
#
# COMPACT_ATOMS: atom_id res chain seq x y z
N MET A 1 -8.91 -15.78 -13.82
CA MET A 1 -9.05 -15.19 -12.47
C MET A 1 -8.05 -14.05 -12.41
N THR A 2 -8.50 -12.80 -12.55
CA THR A 2 -7.58 -11.65 -12.60
C THR A 2 -7.15 -11.34 -11.18
N THR A 3 -5.87 -11.59 -10.88
CA THR A 3 -5.29 -11.33 -9.57
C THR A 3 -4.92 -9.85 -9.50
N TYR A 4 -5.63 -9.08 -8.69
CA TYR A 4 -5.42 -7.64 -8.51
C TYR A 4 -4.34 -7.28 -7.47
N ARG A 5 -3.76 -8.27 -6.78
CA ARG A 5 -2.76 -8.06 -5.71
C ARG A 5 -1.76 -9.21 -5.63
N THR A 6 -0.53 -8.94 -5.23
CA THR A 6 0.48 -9.95 -4.90
C THR A 6 0.50 -10.25 -3.40
N HIS A 7 0.21 -9.25 -2.56
CA HIS A 7 0.24 -9.32 -1.10
C HIS A 7 -0.97 -8.60 -0.49
N TYR A 8 -1.27 -8.93 0.76
CA TYR A 8 -2.12 -8.12 1.62
C TYR A 8 -1.30 -7.02 2.33
N SER A 9 -1.96 -5.92 2.70
CA SER A 9 -1.32 -4.74 3.32
C SER A 9 -0.45 -5.10 4.53
N THR A 10 -0.87 -6.03 5.39
CA THR A 10 -0.13 -6.40 6.61
C THR A 10 0.88 -7.54 6.40
N GLU A 11 1.05 -8.06 5.19
CA GLU A 11 2.05 -9.09 4.89
C GLU A 11 3.43 -8.51 4.58
N LEU A 12 3.51 -7.20 4.28
CA LEU A 12 4.76 -6.56 3.94
C LEU A 12 5.61 -6.27 5.19
N GLY A 13 6.89 -6.60 5.10
CA GLY A 13 7.89 -6.35 6.13
C GLY A 13 9.26 -6.03 5.57
N LEU A 14 10.30 -6.12 6.42
CA LEU A 14 11.69 -5.84 6.03
C LEU A 14 12.23 -6.83 4.99
N ASP A 15 11.68 -8.04 4.92
CA ASP A 15 12.11 -9.06 3.96
C ASP A 15 11.69 -8.72 2.52
N ASN A 16 10.74 -7.80 2.33
CA ASN A 16 10.25 -7.36 1.02
C ASN A 16 10.99 -6.12 0.48
N LEU A 17 12.08 -5.70 1.12
CA LEU A 17 12.83 -4.52 0.69
C LEU A 17 13.37 -4.69 -0.73
N GLY A 18 13.04 -3.74 -1.61
CA GLY A 18 13.43 -3.76 -3.02
C GLY A 18 12.55 -4.63 -3.93
N GLU A 19 11.56 -5.32 -3.38
CA GLU A 19 10.61 -6.13 -4.15
C GLU A 19 9.55 -5.25 -4.84
N SER A 20 9.20 -5.60 -6.08
CA SER A 20 8.06 -5.01 -6.77
C SER A 20 6.77 -5.74 -6.39
N VAL A 21 5.89 -5.07 -5.64
CA VAL A 21 4.62 -5.63 -5.16
C VAL A 21 3.42 -4.90 -5.73
N THR A 22 2.27 -5.58 -5.83
CA THR A 22 0.98 -4.97 -6.19
C THR A 22 0.03 -5.09 -5.01
N LEU A 23 -0.49 -3.96 -4.53
CA LEU A 23 -1.51 -3.90 -3.49
C LEU A 23 -2.84 -3.40 -4.07
N ALA A 24 -3.95 -3.85 -3.50
CA ALA A 24 -5.29 -3.41 -3.91
C ALA A 24 -6.19 -3.24 -2.69
N GLY A 25 -6.77 -2.05 -2.57
CA GLY A 25 -7.61 -1.65 -1.45
C GLY A 25 -8.23 -0.26 -1.65
N TRP A 26 -8.66 0.37 -0.56
CA TRP A 26 -9.27 1.70 -0.53
C TRP A 26 -8.29 2.73 0.01
N VAL A 27 -8.21 3.88 -0.66
CA VAL A 27 -7.41 5.01 -0.19
C VAL A 27 -8.09 5.66 1.01
N VAL A 28 -7.37 5.76 2.12
CA VAL A 28 -7.71 6.54 3.31
C VAL A 28 -6.99 7.89 3.22
N ARG A 29 -7.62 8.92 3.77
CA ARG A 29 -7.24 10.35 3.74
C ARG A 29 -5.78 10.63 3.31
N PRO A 30 -5.56 11.14 2.09
CA PRO A 30 -4.25 11.59 1.64
C PRO A 30 -3.72 12.80 2.43
N ARG A 31 -2.40 12.88 2.57
CA ARG A 31 -1.66 13.96 3.22
C ARG A 31 -0.59 14.48 2.27
N ASP A 32 -0.77 15.69 1.79
CA ASP A 32 0.17 16.37 0.89
C ASP A 32 1.19 17.20 1.67
N HIS A 33 2.47 17.03 1.36
CA HIS A 33 3.60 17.74 1.97
C HIS A 33 4.38 18.61 0.96
N GLY A 34 3.72 19.07 -0.10
CA GLY A 34 4.31 20.00 -1.07
C GLY A 34 5.19 19.29 -2.10
N GLY A 35 4.64 18.28 -2.77
CA GLY A 35 5.32 17.52 -3.82
C GLY A 35 5.55 16.04 -3.50
N VAL A 36 5.12 15.61 -2.31
CA VAL A 36 5.05 14.20 -1.91
C VAL A 36 3.71 13.97 -1.23
N VAL A 37 2.99 12.94 -1.67
CA VAL A 37 1.69 12.57 -1.11
C VAL A 37 1.81 11.26 -0.37
N PHE A 38 1.45 11.29 0.91
CA PHE A 38 1.30 10.11 1.73
C PHE A 38 -0.17 9.74 1.79
N PHE A 39 -0.50 8.47 1.63
CA PHE A 39 -1.84 7.98 1.94
C PHE A 39 -1.74 6.58 2.55
N GLU A 40 -2.82 6.16 3.19
CA GLU A 40 -2.92 4.79 3.69
C GLU A 40 -3.82 4.00 2.75
N LEU A 41 -3.35 2.84 2.30
CA LEU A 41 -4.15 1.87 1.59
C LEU A 41 -4.74 0.90 2.61
N ARG A 42 -6.07 0.86 2.70
CA ARG A 42 -6.80 -0.08 3.54
C ARG A 42 -7.26 -1.27 2.73
N ASP A 43 -6.99 -2.47 3.21
CA ASP A 43 -7.65 -3.69 2.76
C ASP A 43 -8.25 -4.45 3.97
N MET A 44 -8.66 -5.71 3.77
CA MET A 44 -9.21 -6.53 4.87
C MET A 44 -8.17 -6.90 5.93
N SER A 45 -6.88 -6.91 5.59
CA SER A 45 -5.80 -7.26 6.50
C SER A 45 -5.41 -6.09 7.40
N GLY A 46 -5.47 -4.85 6.88
CA GLY A 46 -5.13 -3.66 7.63
C GLY A 46 -4.80 -2.45 6.77
N LEU A 47 -3.90 -1.62 7.29
CA LEU A 47 -3.45 -0.36 6.67
C LEU A 47 -1.99 -0.50 6.24
N MET A 48 -1.66 0.06 5.07
CA MET A 48 -0.29 0.21 4.58
C MET A 48 -0.05 1.65 4.14
N GLN A 49 1.06 2.27 4.54
CA GLN A 49 1.41 3.60 4.06
C GLN A 49 2.01 3.52 2.66
N VAL A 50 1.53 4.36 1.75
CA VAL A 50 2.03 4.52 0.39
C VAL A 50 2.45 5.97 0.18
N VAL A 51 3.52 6.17 -0.59
CA VAL A 51 4.10 7.47 -0.92
C VAL A 51 4.17 7.60 -2.44
N VAL A 52 3.78 8.76 -2.97
CA VAL A 52 3.86 9.13 -4.39
C VAL A 52 4.51 10.49 -4.54
#